data_AF-A0A8R2D7N2-F1
#
_entry.id   AF-A0A8R2D7N2-F1
#
_cell.length_a   1.000
_cell.length_b   1.000
_cell.length_c   1.000
_cell.angle_alpha   90.00
_cell.angle_beta   90.00
_cell.angle_gamma   90.00
#
_symmetry.space_group_name_H-M   'P 1'
#
loop_
_entity.id
_entity.type
_entity.pdbx_description
1 polymer ?
#
loop_
_entity_poly.entity_id
_entity_poly.type
_entity_poly.pdbx_seq_one_letter_code
_entity_poly.pdbx_strand_id
1 'polypeptide(L)'
;MFRKFLKRMPKDNGMSELDWQDYYINKALPLWNDEARSLLNELVSPVPELFRDVAKEKIGGRVSKIALEEHATTIELDHIMRGYIVATPKRDHKFMKKKLTELNIDYTPYLKLFELADDEKNKFSIFDHREEISNAKTTHTQ
;
A
#
# COMPACT_ATOMS: atom_id res chain seq x y z
N MET A 1 -18.58 8.38 -13.98
CA MET A 1 -19.30 7.94 -12.75
C MET A 1 -19.41 6.42 -12.63
N PHE A 2 -19.68 5.65 -13.70
CA PHE A 2 -19.83 4.18 -13.64
C PHE A 2 -18.61 3.40 -13.07
N ARG A 3 -17.37 3.87 -13.28
CA ARG A 3 -16.16 3.22 -12.72
C ARG A 3 -16.10 3.19 -11.18
N LYS A 4 -16.67 4.19 -10.48
CA LYS A 4 -16.76 4.19 -9.00
C LYS A 4 -17.79 3.17 -8.50
N PHE A 5 -18.82 2.89 -9.31
CA PHE A 5 -19.89 1.95 -8.98
C PHE A 5 -19.37 0.49 -8.99
N LEU A 6 -18.53 0.13 -9.96
CA LEU A 6 -17.92 -1.21 -10.03
C LEU A 6 -17.03 -1.54 -8.82
N LYS A 7 -16.39 -0.55 -8.19
CA LYS A 7 -15.57 -0.74 -6.99
C LYS A 7 -16.39 -1.04 -5.73
N ARG A 8 -17.69 -0.70 -5.74
CA ARG A 8 -18.65 -0.92 -4.65
C ARG A 8 -19.51 -2.15 -4.87
N MET A 9 -19.33 -2.86 -6.00
CA MET A 9 -20.06 -4.11 -6.18
C MET A 9 -19.45 -5.18 -5.26
N PRO A 10 -20.30 -5.91 -4.51
CA PRO A 10 -19.88 -7.04 -3.70
C PRO A 10 -19.05 -8.03 -4.52
N LYS A 11 -17.93 -8.50 -3.96
CA LYS A 11 -17.32 -9.76 -4.40
C LYS A 11 -18.17 -10.93 -3.90
N ASP A 12 -17.77 -12.17 -4.20
CA ASP A 12 -18.54 -13.39 -3.83
C ASP A 12 -18.90 -13.49 -2.34
N ASN A 13 -18.18 -12.76 -1.48
CA ASN A 13 -18.39 -12.67 -0.04
C ASN A 13 -19.26 -11.49 0.43
N GLY A 14 -19.91 -10.75 -0.48
CA GLY A 14 -20.76 -9.63 -0.12
C GLY A 14 -20.04 -8.29 0.07
N MET A 15 -18.71 -8.28 0.16
CA MET A 15 -17.91 -7.07 0.43
C MET A 15 -17.16 -6.58 -0.80
N SER A 16 -17.14 -5.27 -1.00
CA SER A 16 -16.40 -4.61 -2.07
C SER A 16 -14.92 -4.43 -1.71
N GLU A 17 -14.08 -4.01 -2.66
CA GLU A 17 -12.66 -3.77 -2.37
C GLU A 17 -12.43 -2.62 -1.39
N LEU A 18 -13.32 -1.62 -1.42
CA LEU A 18 -13.28 -0.51 -0.48
C LEU A 18 -13.67 -1.00 0.93
N ASP A 19 -14.67 -1.87 1.04
CA ASP A 19 -15.06 -2.44 2.34
C ASP A 19 -13.91 -3.27 2.95
N TRP A 20 -13.19 -4.02 2.11
CA TRP A 20 -12.01 -4.76 2.54
C TRP A 20 -10.84 -3.84 2.92
N GLN A 21 -10.62 -2.77 2.16
CA GLN A 21 -9.63 -1.76 2.50
C GLN A 21 -9.91 -1.16 3.87
N ASP A 22 -11.15 -0.73 4.10
CA ASP A 22 -11.59 -0.15 5.38
C ASP A 22 -11.49 -1.17 6.51
N TYR A 23 -11.84 -2.44 6.26
CA TYR A 23 -11.66 -3.53 7.21
C TYR A 23 -10.21 -3.66 7.67
N TYR A 24 -9.24 -3.73 6.73
CA TYR A 24 -7.84 -3.89 7.08
C TYR A 24 -7.30 -2.66 7.81
N ILE A 25 -7.62 -1.44 7.35
CA ILE A 25 -7.21 -0.21 8.03
C ILE A 25 -7.70 -0.22 9.48
N ASN A 26 -9.00 -0.41 9.69
CA ASN A 26 -9.59 -0.38 11.02
C ASN A 26 -9.01 -1.44 11.94
N LYS A 27 -8.81 -2.66 11.43
CA LYS A 27 -8.24 -3.76 12.21
C LYS A 27 -6.77 -3.54 12.56
N ALA A 28 -6.02 -2.85 11.71
CA ALA A 28 -4.61 -2.55 11.94
C ALA A 28 -4.37 -1.24 12.70
N LEU A 29 -5.40 -0.43 12.99
CA LEU A 29 -5.24 0.86 13.69
C LEU A 29 -4.33 0.80 14.92
N PRO A 30 -4.40 -0.23 15.79
CA PRO A 30 -3.50 -0.34 16.95
C PRO A 30 -2.02 -0.61 16.61
N LEU A 31 -1.74 -1.13 15.40
CA LEU A 31 -0.38 -1.45 14.92
C LEU A 31 0.36 -0.22 14.38
N TRP A 32 -0.37 0.84 14.00
CA TRP A 32 0.18 2.07 13.45
C TRP A 32 0.75 2.97 14.57
N ASN A 33 2.07 2.93 14.77
CA ASN A 33 2.80 3.89 15.59
C ASN A 33 2.89 5.29 14.93
N ASP A 34 3.38 6.27 15.68
CA ASP A 34 3.43 7.66 15.22
C ASP A 34 4.43 7.85 14.06
N GLU A 35 5.54 7.12 14.09
CA GLU A 35 6.56 7.13 13.04
C GLU A 35 5.98 6.64 11.70
N ALA A 36 5.24 5.53 11.71
CA ALA A 36 4.59 4.95 10.55
C ALA A 36 3.51 5.89 9.98
N ARG A 37 2.70 6.50 10.86
CA ARG A 37 1.68 7.49 10.44
C ARG A 37 2.32 8.71 9.81
N SER A 38 3.40 9.21 10.42
CA SER A 38 4.17 10.36 9.93
C SER A 38 4.79 10.04 8.57
N LEU A 39 5.44 8.88 8.44
CA LEU A 39 6.03 8.44 7.17
C LEU A 39 4.96 8.29 6.08
N LEU A 40 3.81 7.69 6.37
CA LEU A 40 2.73 7.59 5.39
C LEU A 40 2.26 8.97 4.91
N ASN A 41 2.07 9.93 5.82
CA ASN A 41 1.71 11.30 5.46
C ASN A 41 2.76 11.95 4.55
N GLU A 42 4.03 11.73 4.84
CA GLU A 42 5.14 12.26 4.07
C GLU A 42 5.22 11.64 2.68
N LEU A 43 5.05 10.32 2.57
CA LEU A 43 5.06 9.59 1.29
C LEU A 43 3.93 10.00 0.34
N VAL A 44 2.80 10.48 0.87
CA VAL A 44 1.67 11.00 0.07
C VAL A 44 1.72 12.52 -0.15
N SER A 45 2.68 13.23 0.44
CA SER A 45 2.82 14.69 0.27
C SER A 45 2.94 15.17 -1.19
N PRO A 46 3.56 14.43 -2.14
CA PRO A 46 3.61 14.85 -3.55
C PRO A 46 2.25 14.75 -4.27
N VAL A 47 1.27 14.04 -3.69
CA VAL A 47 -0.06 13.89 -4.27
C VAL A 47 -0.83 15.20 -4.10
N PRO A 48 -1.54 15.69 -5.15
CA PRO A 48 -2.41 16.86 -5.01
C PRO A 48 -3.43 16.67 -3.89
N GLU A 49 -3.69 17.73 -3.12
CA GLU A 49 -4.49 17.68 -1.90
C GLU A 49 -5.85 17.02 -2.09
N LEU A 50 -6.55 17.33 -3.20
CA LEU A 50 -7.84 16.74 -3.56
C LEU A 50 -7.85 15.19 -3.68
N PHE A 51 -6.67 14.57 -3.83
CA PHE A 51 -6.53 13.12 -4.00
C PHE A 51 -5.71 12.48 -2.88
N ARG A 52 -5.20 13.26 -1.92
CA ARG A 52 -4.24 12.78 -0.93
C ARG A 52 -4.85 11.75 0.01
N ASP A 53 -6.08 11.97 0.47
CA ASP A 53 -6.78 11.03 1.35
C ASP A 53 -7.02 9.69 0.64
N VAL A 54 -7.43 9.73 -0.63
CA VAL A 54 -7.64 8.52 -1.43
C VAL A 54 -6.33 7.73 -1.62
N ALA A 55 -5.21 8.43 -1.86
CA ALA A 55 -3.90 7.79 -1.95
C ALA A 55 -3.48 7.19 -0.61
N LYS A 56 -3.67 7.94 0.49
CA LYS A 56 -3.35 7.53 1.85
C LYS A 56 -4.14 6.29 2.27
N GLU A 57 -5.44 6.25 2.02
CA GLU A 57 -6.29 5.08 2.30
C GLU A 57 -5.86 3.86 1.47
N LYS A 58 -5.57 4.05 0.18
CA LYS A 58 -5.12 2.97 -0.70
C LYS A 58 -3.82 2.34 -0.21
N ILE A 59 -2.82 3.17 0.10
CA ILE A 59 -1.52 2.71 0.62
C ILE A 59 -1.71 2.13 2.02
N GLY A 60 -2.41 2.84 2.91
CA GLY A 60 -2.67 2.43 4.29
C GLY A 60 -3.39 1.09 4.38
N GLY A 61 -4.38 0.84 3.52
CA GLY A 61 -5.09 -0.44 3.46
C GLY A 61 -4.18 -1.59 3.01
N ARG A 62 -3.29 -1.35 2.05
CA ARG A 62 -2.31 -2.37 1.63
C ARG A 62 -1.28 -2.65 2.73
N VAL A 63 -0.71 -1.63 3.36
CA VAL A 63 0.22 -1.78 4.49
C VAL A 63 -0.44 -2.54 5.63
N SER A 64 -1.67 -2.16 5.99
CA SER A 64 -2.44 -2.80 7.06
C SER A 64 -2.71 -4.27 6.78
N LYS A 65 -3.08 -4.61 5.54
CA LYS A 65 -3.26 -6.00 5.12
C LYS A 65 -1.97 -6.81 5.29
N ILE A 66 -0.83 -6.29 4.81
CA ILE A 66 0.46 -6.98 4.91
C ILE A 66 0.81 -7.24 6.39
N ALA A 67 0.72 -6.22 7.24
CA ALA A 67 1.03 -6.34 8.66
C ALA A 67 0.13 -7.37 9.38
N LEU A 68 -1.18 -7.38 9.06
CA LEU A 68 -2.13 -8.33 9.64
C LEU A 68 -1.90 -9.77 9.15
N GLU A 69 -1.56 -9.95 7.87
CA GLU A 69 -1.24 -11.27 7.30
C GLU A 69 0.04 -11.86 7.87
N GLU A 70 0.98 -11.01 8.29
CA GLU A 70 2.23 -11.41 8.93
C GLU A 70 2.14 -11.50 10.46
N HIS A 71 0.95 -11.28 11.02
CA HIS A 71 0.74 -11.25 12.47
C HIS A 71 1.69 -10.27 13.19
N ALA A 72 2.02 -9.16 12.54
CA ALA A 72 2.89 -8.14 13.11
C ALA A 72 2.24 -7.50 14.35
N THR A 73 3.07 -7.09 15.31
CA THR A 73 2.64 -6.35 16.51
C THR A 73 2.73 -4.84 16.32
N THR A 74 3.47 -4.37 15.30
CA THR A 74 3.70 -2.97 14.96
C THR A 74 4.00 -2.85 13.47
N ILE A 75 3.64 -1.72 12.87
CA ILE A 75 3.94 -1.41 11.46
C ILE A 75 5.35 -0.83 11.35
N GLU A 76 6.25 -1.69 10.88
CA GLU A 76 7.62 -1.34 10.52
C GLU A 76 7.75 -0.77 9.09
N LEU A 77 8.89 -0.13 8.82
CA LEU A 77 9.25 0.43 7.52
C LEU A 77 9.05 -0.56 6.37
N ASP A 78 9.39 -1.84 6.59
CA ASP A 78 9.26 -2.88 5.57
C ASP A 78 7.80 -3.05 5.08
N HIS A 79 6.83 -3.08 6.01
CA HIS A 79 5.41 -3.15 5.64
C HIS A 79 4.99 -1.93 4.83
N ILE A 80 5.46 -0.74 5.23
CA ILE A 80 5.17 0.53 4.55
C ILE A 80 5.74 0.50 3.14
N MET A 81 7.00 0.10 2.97
CA MET A 81 7.66 0.05 1.66
C MET A 81 6.96 -0.91 0.70
N ARG A 82 6.65 -2.12 1.17
CA ARG A 82 5.93 -3.11 0.36
C ARG A 82 4.54 -2.62 -0.03
N GLY A 83 3.78 -2.07 0.92
CA GLY A 83 2.45 -1.53 0.66
C GLY A 83 2.46 -0.30 -0.26
N TYR A 84 3.42 0.61 -0.06
CA TYR A 84 3.57 1.83 -0.85
C TYR A 84 3.91 1.53 -2.31
N ILE A 85 4.86 0.63 -2.56
CA ILE A 85 5.30 0.29 -3.92
C ILE A 85 4.17 -0.35 -4.72
N VAL A 86 3.51 -1.37 -4.16
CA VAL A 86 2.48 -2.12 -4.90
C VAL A 86 1.15 -1.37 -5.00
N ALA A 87 0.86 -0.44 -4.07
CA ALA A 87 -0.33 0.41 -4.17
C ALA A 87 -0.11 1.61 -5.12
N THR A 88 1.12 1.96 -5.45
CA THR A 88 1.42 3.10 -6.34
C THR A 88 1.45 2.65 -7.79
N PRO A 89 0.63 3.23 -8.70
CA PRO A 89 0.61 2.85 -10.11
C PRO A 89 1.97 3.02 -10.80
N LYS A 90 2.30 2.17 -11.78
CA LYS A 90 3.60 2.20 -12.49
C LYS A 90 3.97 3.57 -13.05
N ARG A 91 2.99 4.32 -13.57
CA ARG A 91 3.20 5.68 -14.11
C ARG A 91 3.70 6.68 -13.07
N ASP A 92 3.39 6.46 -11.79
CA ASP A 92 3.71 7.36 -10.68
C ASP A 92 5.04 6.98 -10.00
N HIS A 93 5.67 5.85 -10.39
CA HIS A 93 6.92 5.36 -9.79
C HIS A 93 8.08 6.34 -9.91
N LYS A 94 8.11 7.20 -10.94
CA LYS A 94 9.13 8.25 -11.06
C LYS A 94 9.06 9.22 -9.87
N PHE A 95 7.86 9.65 -9.49
CA PHE A 95 7.65 10.56 -8.35
C PHE A 95 7.91 9.84 -7.02
N MET A 96 7.46 8.58 -6.94
CA MET A 96 7.71 7.71 -5.79
C MET A 96 9.19 7.56 -5.47
N LYS A 97 10.01 7.17 -6.47
CA LYS A 97 11.46 7.00 -6.30
C LYS A 97 12.13 8.31 -5.90
N LYS A 98 11.74 9.42 -6.53
CA LYS A 98 12.24 10.76 -6.15
C LYS A 98 11.96 11.05 -4.68
N LYS A 99 10.74 10.78 -4.22
CA LYS A 99 10.35 11.00 -2.82
C LYS A 99 11.13 10.11 -1.85
N LEU A 100 11.31 8.83 -2.18
CA LEU A 100 12.11 7.90 -1.36
C LEU A 100 13.57 8.35 -1.27
N THR A 101 14.16 8.84 -2.38
CA THR A 101 15.51 9.42 -2.38
C THR A 101 15.59 10.68 -1.52
N GLU A 102 14.60 11.59 -1.58
CA GLU A 102 14.55 12.77 -0.71
C GLU A 102 14.51 12.41 0.78
N LEU A 103 13.85 11.29 1.12
CA LEU A 103 13.77 10.75 2.49
C LEU A 103 14.95 9.87 2.87
N ASN A 104 15.95 9.69 2.00
CA ASN A 104 17.09 8.78 2.19
C ASN A 104 16.69 7.33 2.49
N ILE A 105 15.60 6.86 1.90
CA ILE A 105 15.12 5.48 2.04
C ILE A 105 15.65 4.65 0.87
N ASP A 106 16.49 3.66 1.16
CA ASP A 106 16.95 2.71 0.16
C ASP A 106 15.83 1.75 -0.24
N TYR A 107 15.43 1.81 -1.50
CA TYR A 107 14.40 0.93 -2.07
C TYR A 107 14.98 -0.24 -2.87
N THR A 108 16.31 -0.38 -2.94
CA THR A 108 17.00 -1.46 -3.68
C THR A 108 16.51 -2.86 -3.30
N PRO A 109 16.27 -3.19 -2.01
CA PRO A 109 15.74 -4.51 -1.62
C PRO A 109 14.35 -4.82 -2.21
N TYR A 110 13.61 -3.80 -2.63
CA TYR A 110 12.23 -3.89 -3.07
C TYR A 110 12.05 -3.80 -4.59
N LEU A 111 13.13 -3.75 -5.37
CA LEU A 111 13.07 -3.53 -6.83
C LEU A 111 12.11 -4.50 -7.55
N LYS A 112 12.03 -5.76 -7.09
CA LYS A 112 11.10 -6.76 -7.66
C LYS A 112 9.63 -6.38 -7.50
N LEU A 113 9.27 -5.67 -6.42
CA LEU A 113 7.88 -5.27 -6.14
C LEU A 113 7.37 -4.21 -7.10
N PHE A 114 8.25 -3.44 -7.75
CA PHE A 114 7.85 -2.46 -8.75
C PHE A 114 7.18 -3.13 -9.96
N GLU A 115 7.48 -4.39 -10.24
CA GLU A 115 6.84 -5.14 -11.33
C GLU A 115 5.40 -5.53 -11.02
N LEU A 116 5.04 -5.62 -9.74
CA LEU A 116 3.73 -6.04 -9.23
C LEU A 116 2.73 -4.88 -9.10
N ALA A 117 3.18 -3.63 -9.29
CA ALA A 117 2.29 -2.49 -9.25
C ALA A 117 1.34 -2.47 -10.45
N ASP A 118 0.10 -2.04 -10.26
CA ASP A 118 -0.87 -1.97 -11.35
C ASP A 118 -0.45 -0.99 -12.46
N ASP A 119 -0.79 -1.34 -13.70
CA ASP A 119 -0.71 -0.46 -14.87
C ASP A 119 -2.08 0.18 -15.20
N GLU A 120 -2.19 0.90 -16.31
CA GLU A 120 -3.45 1.56 -16.69
C GLU A 120 -4.58 0.59 -17.09
N LYS A 121 -4.25 -0.69 -17.33
CA LYS A 121 -5.17 -1.73 -17.79
C LYS A 121 -5.68 -2.59 -16.63
N ASN A 122 -4.85 -2.82 -15.61
CA ASN A 122 -5.20 -3.56 -14.41
C ASN A 122 -5.72 -2.61 -13.32
N LYS A 123 -6.88 -2.94 -12.74
CA LYS A 123 -7.43 -2.15 -11.62
C LYS A 123 -6.79 -2.65 -10.35
N PHE A 124 -6.34 -1.72 -9.51
CA PHE A 124 -5.94 -2.03 -8.15
C PHE A 124 -6.97 -2.88 -7.44
N SER A 125 -6.50 -4.02 -6.95
CA SER A 125 -7.19 -4.92 -6.04
C SER A 125 -6.30 -5.15 -4.82
N ILE A 126 -6.91 -5.00 -3.64
CA ILE A 126 -6.22 -5.21 -2.35
C ILE A 126 -5.76 -6.66 -2.15
N PHE A 127 -6.22 -7.60 -2.98
CA PHE A 127 -5.90 -9.02 -2.89
C PHE A 127 -4.80 -9.47 -3.85
N ASP A 128 -4.44 -8.64 -4.81
CA ASP A 128 -3.49 -9.04 -5.85
C ASP A 128 -2.08 -9.14 -5.26
N HIS A 129 -1.31 -10.09 -5.79
CA HIS A 129 0.10 -10.31 -5.48
C HIS A 129 0.40 -10.66 -4.01
N ARG A 130 -0.56 -11.24 -3.29
CA ARG A 130 -0.43 -11.59 -1.86
C ARG A 130 0.83 -12.43 -1.60
N GLU A 131 1.02 -13.50 -2.35
CA GLU A 131 2.14 -14.44 -2.14
C GLU A 131 3.47 -13.80 -2.50
N GLU A 132 3.53 -13.07 -3.61
CA GLU A 132 4.73 -12.38 -4.08
C GLU A 132 5.15 -11.28 -3.11
N ILE A 133 4.20 -10.53 -2.54
CA ILE A 133 4.47 -9.50 -1.51
C ILE A 133 4.96 -10.13 -0.21
N SER A 134 4.39 -11.27 0.20
CA SER A 134 4.84 -12.02 1.38
C SER A 134 6.25 -12.59 1.19
N ASN A 135 6.55 -13.13 0.00
CA ASN A 135 7.85 -13.72 -0.34
C ASN A 135 8.94 -12.67 -0.56
N ALA A 136 8.56 -11.44 -0.93
CA ALA A 136 9.45 -10.29 -1.04
C ALA A 136 9.80 -9.64 0.31
N LYS A 137 9.45 -10.30 1.43
CA LYS A 137 10.01 -10.01 2.76
C LYS A 137 11.50 -10.36 2.74
N THR A 138 12.29 -9.51 2.10
CA THR A 138 13.71 -9.69 1.94
C THR A 138 14.35 -9.79 3.32
N THR A 139 15.28 -10.74 3.41
CA THR A 139 16.11 -11.22 4.51
C THR A 139 16.73 -10.12 5.40
N HIS A 140 15.93 -9.35 6.15
CA HIS A 140 16.41 -8.46 7.21
C HIS A 140 16.36 -9.14 8.59
N THR A 141 16.90 -10.35 8.63
CA THR A 141 17.31 -11.00 9.87
C THR A 141 18.63 -11.70 9.56
N GLN A 142 19.72 -10.96 9.71
CA GLN A 142 20.95 -11.52 10.27
C GLN A 142 20.98 -11.14 11.74
#